data_AF-A0A836W2R9-F1
#
_entry.id   AF-A0A836W2R9-F1
#
_cell.length_a   1.000
_cell.length_b   1.000
_cell.length_c   1.000
_cell.angle_alpha   90.00
_cell.angle_beta   90.00
_cell.angle_gamma   90.00
#
_symmetry.space_group_name_H-M   'P 1'
#
loop_
_entity.id
_entity.type
_entity.pdbx_description
1 polymer ?
#
loop_
_entity_poly.entity_id
_entity_poly.type
_entity_poly.pdbx_seq_one_letter_code
_entity_poly.pdbx_strand_id
1 'polypeptide(L)'
;TARRYTSDRTQAKLSRWLTLSRAFDAWDRFDHARADRLLGAAPDGLAEYRTFLSVLQGHRGHGFELVEDLLRNAERRAAQSHYDDAVGRLYRAIELTAQVWLRERHRIDTSCVDLERVPETQRDKLFQLRDRQNKAIKVGLLTAWDLIAAFPDDPLGVQFLPRRAKLLQFLSHRNNSLLAHGIRPVSESDYRSQVEFVENFLTDAIERAIDTLQARRIVTLPQFPTSFD
;
A
#
# COMPACT_ATOMS: atom_id res chain seq x y z
N THR A 1 -6.70 -21.82 36.93
CA THR A 1 -6.72 -20.74 35.90
C THR A 1 -6.68 -19.39 36.59
N ALA A 2 -5.98 -18.42 36.02
CA ALA A 2 -5.79 -17.07 36.58
C ALA A 2 -7.10 -16.35 36.98
N ARG A 3 -8.23 -16.74 36.38
CA ARG A 3 -9.60 -16.30 36.74
C ARG A 3 -9.91 -16.33 38.24
N ARG A 4 -9.35 -17.28 39.00
CA ARG A 4 -9.57 -17.37 40.46
C ARG A 4 -8.90 -16.26 41.28
N TYR A 5 -7.98 -15.52 40.67
CA TYR A 5 -7.15 -14.51 41.35
C TYR A 5 -7.30 -13.10 40.74
N THR A 6 -8.25 -12.90 39.83
CA THR A 6 -8.42 -11.63 39.11
C THR A 6 -9.87 -11.14 39.16
N SER A 7 -10.06 -9.85 39.47
CA SER A 7 -11.39 -9.22 39.47
C SER A 7 -12.05 -9.28 38.09
N ASP A 8 -13.39 -9.23 38.03
CA ASP A 8 -14.15 -9.18 36.77
C ASP A 8 -13.73 -8.00 35.89
N ARG A 9 -13.42 -6.85 36.51
CA ARG A 9 -12.87 -5.68 35.82
C ARG A 9 -11.54 -5.98 35.13
N THR A 10 -10.63 -6.68 35.82
CA THR A 10 -9.35 -7.11 35.26
C THR A 10 -9.56 -8.10 34.11
N GLN A 11 -10.48 -9.06 34.26
CA GLN A 11 -10.79 -10.04 33.22
C GLN A 11 -11.38 -9.37 31.97
N ALA A 12 -12.31 -8.43 32.13
CA ALA A 12 -12.89 -7.66 31.04
C ALA A 12 -11.82 -6.84 30.30
N LYS A 13 -10.92 -6.17 31.03
CA LYS A 13 -9.81 -5.41 30.46
C LYS A 13 -8.87 -6.29 29.63
N LEU A 14 -8.46 -7.45 30.17
CA LEU A 14 -7.61 -8.41 29.46
C LEU A 14 -8.30 -8.98 28.21
N SER A 15 -9.59 -9.31 28.31
CA SER A 15 -10.37 -9.82 27.17
C SER A 15 -10.48 -8.78 26.05
N ARG A 16 -10.67 -7.50 26.41
CA ARG A 16 -10.68 -6.37 25.45
C ARG A 16 -9.33 -6.26 24.75
N TRP A 17 -8.23 -6.21 25.51
CA TRP A 17 -6.89 -6.11 24.93
C TRP A 17 -6.55 -7.28 24.01
N LEU A 18 -6.85 -8.51 24.44
CA LEU A 18 -6.62 -9.69 23.59
C LEU A 18 -7.41 -9.62 22.28
N THR A 19 -8.65 -9.12 22.33
CA THR A 19 -9.49 -8.95 21.13
C THR A 19 -8.89 -7.91 20.19
N LEU A 20 -8.50 -6.75 20.72
CA LEU A 20 -7.88 -5.68 19.93
C LEU A 20 -6.54 -6.11 19.34
N SER A 21 -5.67 -6.75 20.11
CA SER A 21 -4.40 -7.30 19.60
C SER A 21 -4.62 -8.29 18.46
N ARG A 22 -5.62 -9.18 18.57
CA ARG A 22 -5.98 -10.11 17.48
C ARG A 22 -6.54 -9.41 16.26
N ALA A 23 -7.30 -8.32 16.45
CA ALA A 23 -7.86 -7.56 15.36
C ALA A 23 -6.76 -6.84 14.55
N PHE A 24 -5.84 -6.16 15.24
CA PHE A 24 -4.73 -5.47 14.59
C PHE A 24 -3.68 -6.43 14.02
N ASP A 25 -3.44 -7.59 14.63
CA ASP A 25 -2.61 -8.65 14.02
C ASP A 25 -3.24 -9.20 12.74
N ALA A 26 -4.57 -9.42 12.72
CA ALA A 26 -5.27 -9.82 11.50
C ALA A 26 -5.16 -8.74 10.42
N TRP A 27 -5.35 -7.47 10.79
CA TRP A 27 -5.19 -6.35 9.86
C TRP A 27 -3.75 -6.26 9.34
N ASP A 28 -2.74 -6.44 10.18
CA ASP A 28 -1.34 -6.35 9.74
C ASP A 28 -0.94 -7.40 8.69
N ARG A 29 -1.72 -8.48 8.61
CA ARG A 29 -1.62 -9.55 7.60
C ARG A 29 -2.58 -9.36 6.42
N PHE A 30 -3.25 -8.21 6.34
CA PHE A 30 -4.28 -7.87 5.37
C PHE A 30 -5.51 -8.80 5.40
N ASP A 31 -5.76 -9.49 6.51
CA ASP A 31 -7.03 -10.20 6.75
C ASP A 31 -8.07 -9.19 7.26
N HIS A 32 -8.45 -8.26 6.37
CA HIS A 32 -9.36 -7.15 6.68
C HIS A 32 -10.73 -7.63 7.16
N ALA A 33 -11.23 -8.73 6.60
CA ALA A 33 -12.51 -9.32 7.00
C ALA A 33 -12.48 -9.87 8.44
N ARG A 34 -11.37 -10.46 8.86
CA ARG A 34 -11.19 -10.88 10.26
C ARG A 34 -10.96 -9.69 11.18
N ALA A 35 -10.17 -8.71 10.76
CA ALA A 35 -9.95 -7.49 11.52
C ALA A 35 -11.29 -6.79 11.82
N ASP A 36 -12.14 -6.62 10.81
CA ASP A 36 -13.44 -5.97 10.92
C ASP A 36 -14.38 -6.72 11.87
N ARG A 37 -14.48 -8.05 11.72
CA ARG A 37 -15.26 -8.88 12.66
C ARG A 37 -14.81 -8.75 14.11
N LEU A 38 -13.51 -8.66 14.35
CA LEU A 38 -12.96 -8.52 15.70
C LEU A 38 -13.09 -7.09 16.25
N LEU A 39 -13.12 -6.07 15.36
CA LEU A 39 -13.36 -4.67 15.73
C LEU A 39 -14.86 -4.32 15.86
N GLY A 40 -15.77 -5.17 15.39
CA GLY A 40 -17.21 -4.85 15.32
C GLY A 40 -17.81 -4.31 16.62
N ALA A 41 -17.53 -4.95 17.77
CA ALA A 41 -17.99 -4.51 19.09
C ALA A 41 -16.95 -3.65 19.85
N ALA A 42 -15.97 -3.09 19.14
CA ALA A 42 -14.88 -2.37 19.78
C ALA A 42 -15.36 -1.05 20.40
N PRO A 43 -14.66 -0.61 21.47
CA PRO A 43 -15.05 0.57 22.26
C PRO A 43 -15.14 1.86 21.45
N ASP A 44 -15.75 2.86 22.08
CA ASP A 44 -15.66 4.26 21.65
C ASP A 44 -14.18 4.66 21.44
N GLY A 45 -13.90 5.39 20.36
CA GLY A 45 -12.55 5.78 19.96
C GLY A 45 -11.93 4.98 18.81
N LEU A 46 -12.58 3.90 18.33
CA LEU A 46 -12.12 3.14 17.15
C LEU A 46 -13.01 3.26 15.91
N ALA A 47 -13.85 4.29 15.87
CA ALA A 47 -14.83 4.48 14.80
C ALA A 47 -14.19 4.70 13.42
N GLU A 48 -13.08 5.43 13.36
CA GLU A 48 -12.31 5.67 12.13
C GLU A 48 -11.76 4.37 11.51
N TYR A 49 -11.26 3.45 12.34
CA TYR A 49 -10.76 2.15 11.89
C TYR A 49 -11.86 1.27 11.29
N ARG A 50 -13.03 1.22 11.94
CA ARG A 50 -14.20 0.50 11.39
C ARG A 50 -14.68 1.12 10.08
N THR A 51 -14.73 2.45 10.04
CA THR A 51 -15.13 3.17 8.83
C THR A 51 -14.16 2.87 7.69
N PHE A 52 -12.85 2.89 7.96
CA PHE A 52 -11.83 2.58 6.97
C PHE A 52 -11.94 1.14 6.45
N LEU A 53 -12.07 0.14 7.32
CA LEU A 53 -12.27 -1.25 6.91
C LEU A 53 -13.54 -1.45 6.08
N SER A 54 -14.63 -0.76 6.44
CA SER A 54 -15.87 -0.78 5.66
C SER A 54 -15.68 -0.15 4.28
N VAL A 55 -14.94 0.96 4.17
CA VAL A 55 -14.67 1.63 2.89
C VAL A 55 -13.78 0.77 2.01
N LEU A 56 -12.70 0.21 2.57
CA LEU A 56 -11.74 -0.64 1.88
C LEU A 56 -12.38 -1.93 1.34
N GLN A 57 -13.08 -2.68 2.19
CA GLN A 57 -13.73 -3.94 1.79
C GLN A 57 -14.92 -3.71 0.84
N GLY A 58 -15.63 -2.61 1.01
CA GLY A 58 -16.77 -2.27 0.17
C GLY A 58 -16.38 -1.63 -1.16
N HIS A 59 -15.10 -1.30 -1.38
CA HIS A 59 -14.61 -0.53 -2.52
C HIS A 59 -15.40 0.77 -2.74
N ARG A 60 -15.73 1.49 -1.65
CA ARG A 60 -16.65 2.65 -1.68
C ARG A 60 -15.97 4.01 -1.63
N GLY A 61 -14.64 4.05 -1.49
CA GLY A 61 -13.91 5.28 -1.31
C GLY A 61 -13.20 5.73 -2.58
N HIS A 62 -11.98 6.22 -2.42
CA HIS A 62 -11.19 6.83 -3.47
C HIS A 62 -10.36 5.85 -4.31
N GLY A 63 -10.25 4.59 -3.86
CA GLY A 63 -9.60 3.51 -4.61
C GLY A 63 -8.14 3.27 -4.23
N PHE A 64 -7.53 4.17 -3.45
CA PHE A 64 -6.15 4.04 -2.96
C PHE A 64 -6.08 3.66 -1.47
N GLU A 65 -7.19 3.26 -0.84
CA GLU A 65 -7.21 2.88 0.58
C GLU A 65 -6.21 1.77 0.90
N LEU A 66 -6.07 0.77 0.02
CA LEU A 66 -5.10 -0.30 0.23
C LEU A 66 -3.64 0.20 0.18
N VAL A 67 -3.38 1.26 -0.60
CA VAL A 67 -2.06 1.92 -0.63
C VAL A 67 -1.79 2.64 0.70
N GLU A 68 -2.79 3.33 1.24
CA GLU A 68 -2.71 3.99 2.54
C GLU A 68 -2.52 2.98 3.68
N ASP A 69 -3.20 1.84 3.62
CA ASP A 69 -3.00 0.75 4.56
C ASP A 69 -1.58 0.17 4.46
N LEU A 70 -1.05 -0.02 3.25
CA LEU A 70 0.34 -0.46 3.04
C LEU A 70 1.35 0.51 3.63
N LEU A 71 1.15 1.83 3.47
CA LEU A 71 2.00 2.87 4.07
C LEU A 71 2.01 2.77 5.59
N ARG A 72 0.82 2.79 6.21
CA ARG A 72 0.69 2.67 7.66
C ARG A 72 1.24 1.36 8.18
N ASN A 73 1.10 0.28 7.42
CA ASN A 73 1.66 -1.01 7.79
C ASN A 73 3.20 -1.01 7.71
N ALA A 74 3.78 -0.44 6.66
CA ALA A 74 5.23 -0.29 6.53
C ALA A 74 5.84 0.44 7.74
N GLU A 75 5.22 1.54 8.18
CA GLU A 75 5.62 2.25 9.40
C GLU A 75 5.62 1.33 10.64
N ARG A 76 4.58 0.50 10.82
CA ARG A 76 4.49 -0.45 11.93
C ARG A 76 5.56 -1.53 11.87
N ARG A 77 5.87 -2.06 10.68
CA ARG A 77 6.95 -3.04 10.50
C ARG A 77 8.30 -2.42 10.82
N ALA A 78 8.55 -1.18 10.38
CA ALA A 78 9.78 -0.47 10.70
C ALA A 78 9.92 -0.18 12.20
N ALA A 79 8.83 0.17 12.89
CA ALA A 79 8.82 0.35 14.34
C ALA A 79 9.15 -0.96 15.12
N GLN A 80 8.95 -2.11 14.49
CA GLN A 80 9.35 -3.43 15.01
C GLN A 80 10.76 -3.86 14.55
N SER A 81 11.52 -2.95 13.94
CA SER A 81 12.82 -3.23 13.31
C SER A 81 12.78 -4.27 12.17
N HIS A 82 11.61 -4.52 11.59
CA HIS A 82 11.43 -5.39 10.43
C HIS A 82 11.58 -4.59 9.12
N TYR A 83 12.78 -4.07 8.86
CA TYR A 83 13.01 -3.11 7.76
C TYR A 83 12.85 -3.71 6.36
N ASP A 84 13.25 -4.96 6.12
CA ASP A 84 13.00 -5.63 4.82
C ASP A 84 11.48 -5.74 4.54
N ASP A 85 10.68 -6.08 5.55
CA ASP A 85 9.21 -6.16 5.42
C ASP A 85 8.60 -4.78 5.16
N ALA A 86 9.08 -3.75 5.87
CA ALA A 86 8.68 -2.36 5.63
C ALA A 86 8.98 -1.92 4.18
N VAL A 87 10.20 -2.15 3.68
CA VAL A 87 10.60 -1.85 2.30
C VAL A 87 9.76 -2.63 1.29
N GLY A 88 9.45 -3.91 1.57
CA GLY A 88 8.56 -4.72 0.73
C GLY A 88 7.15 -4.13 0.61
N ARG A 89 6.60 -3.61 1.71
CA ARG A 89 5.28 -2.94 1.73
C ARG A 89 5.30 -1.61 0.98
N LEU A 90 6.34 -0.81 1.15
CA LEU A 90 6.54 0.42 0.39
C LEU A 90 6.66 0.16 -1.12
N TYR A 91 7.41 -0.88 -1.51
CA TYR A 91 7.48 -1.33 -2.90
C TYR A 91 6.09 -1.69 -3.44
N ARG A 92 5.31 -2.46 -2.68
CA ARG A 92 3.96 -2.85 -3.10
C ARG A 92 3.03 -1.64 -3.20
N ALA A 93 3.15 -0.67 -2.29
CA ALA A 93 2.39 0.57 -2.35
C ALA A 93 2.70 1.35 -3.63
N ILE A 94 3.98 1.51 -4.00
CA ILE A 94 4.40 2.19 -5.25
C ILE A 94 3.83 1.49 -6.49
N GLU A 95 3.92 0.15 -6.54
CA GLU A 95 3.36 -0.62 -7.65
C GLU A 95 1.84 -0.47 -7.72
N LEU A 96 1.15 -0.68 -6.60
CA LEU A 96 -0.29 -0.64 -6.54
C LEU A 96 -0.85 0.74 -6.91
N THR A 97 -0.20 1.84 -6.53
CA THR A 97 -0.58 3.19 -6.96
C THR A 97 -0.62 3.31 -8.48
N ALA A 98 0.41 2.84 -9.19
CA ALA A 98 0.41 2.86 -10.65
C ALA A 98 -0.67 1.94 -11.25
N GLN A 99 -0.87 0.76 -10.65
CA GLN A 99 -1.90 -0.20 -11.10
C GLN A 99 -3.31 0.39 -10.97
N VAL A 100 -3.63 0.98 -9.82
CA VAL A 100 -4.92 1.65 -9.58
C VAL A 100 -5.07 2.82 -10.55
N TRP A 101 -4.07 3.70 -10.66
CA TRP A 101 -4.13 4.84 -11.57
C TRP A 101 -4.37 4.46 -13.03
N LEU A 102 -3.58 3.53 -13.57
CA LEU A 102 -3.75 3.04 -14.95
C LEU A 102 -5.12 2.41 -15.17
N ARG A 103 -5.63 1.66 -14.20
CA ARG A 103 -6.96 1.06 -14.27
C ARG A 103 -8.06 2.10 -14.27
N GLU A 104 -8.07 3.02 -13.30
CA GLU A 104 -9.15 3.99 -13.14
C GLU A 104 -9.12 5.08 -14.22
N ARG A 105 -7.94 5.63 -14.53
CA ARG A 105 -7.78 6.74 -15.47
C ARG A 105 -7.77 6.29 -16.93
N HIS A 106 -7.01 5.24 -17.23
CA HIS A 106 -6.71 4.81 -18.60
C HIS A 106 -7.37 3.49 -18.98
N ARG A 107 -8.05 2.82 -18.04
CA ARG A 107 -8.67 1.50 -18.24
C ARG A 107 -7.66 0.47 -18.75
N ILE A 108 -6.45 0.50 -18.19
CA ILE A 108 -5.36 -0.43 -18.50
C ILE A 108 -5.14 -1.36 -17.31
N ASP A 109 -5.20 -2.67 -17.57
CA ASP A 109 -4.76 -3.69 -16.63
C ASP A 109 -3.29 -4.01 -16.87
N THR A 110 -2.44 -3.72 -15.89
CA THR A 110 -0.99 -4.01 -15.94
C THR A 110 -0.65 -5.50 -16.06
N SER A 111 -1.58 -6.40 -15.76
CA SER A 111 -1.39 -7.86 -15.87
C SER A 111 -1.71 -8.39 -17.28
N CYS A 112 -2.40 -7.60 -18.09
CA CYS A 112 -2.81 -7.93 -19.45
C CYS A 112 -3.02 -6.64 -20.26
N VAL A 113 -1.92 -5.95 -20.58
CA VAL A 113 -1.98 -4.64 -21.25
C VAL A 113 -2.49 -4.79 -22.67
N ASP A 114 -3.53 -4.01 -22.98
CA ASP A 114 -4.06 -3.81 -24.33
C ASP A 114 -3.28 -2.70 -25.04
N LEU A 115 -2.57 -3.06 -26.12
CA LEU A 115 -1.72 -2.13 -26.88
C LEU A 115 -2.51 -1.04 -27.62
N GLU A 116 -3.82 -1.23 -27.83
CA GLU A 116 -4.65 -0.19 -28.44
C GLU A 116 -4.87 0.99 -27.49
N ARG A 117 -4.80 0.75 -26.17
CA ARG A 117 -5.03 1.74 -25.11
C ARG A 117 -3.78 2.50 -24.70
N VAL A 118 -2.60 2.07 -25.12
CA VAL A 118 -1.32 2.73 -24.77
C VAL A 118 -0.91 3.73 -25.84
N PRO A 119 -0.12 4.77 -25.50
CA PRO A 119 0.45 5.69 -26.47
C PRO A 119 1.25 4.94 -27.52
N GLU A 120 1.15 5.35 -28.78
CA GLU A 120 1.80 4.68 -29.92
C GLU A 120 3.30 4.51 -29.71
N THR A 121 3.94 5.52 -29.12
CA THR A 121 5.38 5.54 -28.79
C THR A 121 5.82 4.44 -27.82
N GLN A 122 4.89 3.83 -27.07
CA GLN A 122 5.19 2.73 -26.13
C GLN A 122 4.83 1.35 -26.68
N ARG A 123 4.08 1.26 -27.78
CA ARG A 123 3.52 -0.01 -28.27
C ARG A 123 4.60 -1.05 -28.56
N ASP A 124 5.64 -0.67 -29.29
CA ASP A 124 6.73 -1.59 -29.64
C ASP A 124 7.45 -2.11 -28.40
N LYS A 125 7.81 -1.21 -27.48
CA LYS A 125 8.47 -1.55 -26.21
C LYS A 125 7.63 -2.53 -25.38
N LEU A 126 6.33 -2.30 -25.29
CA LEU A 126 5.40 -3.15 -24.54
C LEU A 126 5.13 -4.47 -25.24
N PHE A 127 5.07 -4.50 -26.58
CA PHE A 127 4.93 -5.72 -27.35
C PHE A 127 6.10 -6.69 -27.11
N GLN A 128 7.32 -6.18 -26.89
CA GLN A 128 8.48 -7.03 -26.54
C GLN A 128 8.33 -7.74 -25.18
N LEU A 129 7.46 -7.25 -24.29
CA LEU A 129 7.18 -7.88 -22.99
C LEU A 129 6.11 -8.99 -23.08
N ARG A 130 5.60 -9.26 -24.28
CA ARG A 130 4.54 -10.24 -24.49
C ARG A 130 5.01 -11.64 -24.14
N ASP A 131 4.29 -12.27 -23.23
CA ASP A 131 4.55 -13.64 -22.82
C ASP A 131 4.37 -14.60 -23.99
N ARG A 132 5.31 -15.55 -24.15
CA ARG A 132 5.29 -16.47 -25.29
C ARG A 132 4.16 -17.47 -25.24
N GLN A 133 3.74 -17.88 -24.04
CA GLN A 133 2.76 -18.94 -23.79
C GLN A 133 1.33 -18.40 -23.82
N ASN A 134 1.01 -17.44 -22.95
CA ASN A 134 -0.36 -16.93 -22.79
C ASN A 134 -0.63 -15.64 -23.58
N LYS A 135 0.40 -15.09 -24.25
CA LYS A 135 0.31 -13.89 -25.08
C LYS A 135 -0.07 -12.60 -24.33
N ALA A 136 -0.15 -12.63 -23.00
CA ALA A 136 -0.42 -11.45 -22.18
C ALA A 136 0.82 -10.56 -22.06
N ILE A 137 0.60 -9.25 -21.93
CA ILE A 137 1.65 -8.27 -21.67
C ILE A 137 1.54 -7.85 -20.22
N LYS A 138 2.53 -8.26 -19.41
CA LYS A 138 2.63 -7.89 -17.99
C LYS A 138 3.67 -6.80 -17.82
N VAL A 139 3.29 -5.70 -17.18
CA VAL A 139 4.20 -4.60 -16.87
C VAL A 139 4.45 -4.53 -15.37
N GLY A 140 5.74 -4.51 -14.99
CA GLY A 140 6.14 -4.33 -13.60
C GLY A 140 6.13 -2.85 -13.19
N LEU A 141 6.33 -2.59 -11.89
CA LEU A 141 6.30 -1.27 -11.25
C LEU A 141 6.91 -0.13 -12.10
N LEU A 142 8.19 -0.21 -12.47
CA LEU A 142 8.84 0.91 -13.16
C LEU A 142 8.28 1.13 -14.57
N THR A 143 7.97 0.04 -15.28
CA THR A 143 7.36 0.11 -16.61
C THR A 143 5.94 0.67 -16.55
N ALA A 144 5.17 0.37 -15.49
CA ALA A 144 3.86 0.95 -15.28
C ALA A 144 3.96 2.48 -15.08
N TRP A 145 4.90 2.95 -14.26
CA TRP A 145 5.13 4.39 -14.09
C TRP A 145 5.67 5.08 -15.35
N ASP A 146 6.56 4.43 -16.10
CA ASP A 146 7.02 4.91 -17.40
C ASP A 146 5.85 5.04 -18.40
N LEU A 147 4.92 4.08 -18.39
CA LEU A 147 3.72 4.14 -19.22
C LEU A 147 2.80 5.30 -18.81
N ILE A 148 2.61 5.54 -17.51
CA ILE A 148 1.85 6.70 -17.00
C ILE A 148 2.47 8.00 -17.54
N ALA A 149 3.79 8.15 -17.45
CA ALA A 149 4.50 9.33 -17.97
C ALA A 149 4.53 9.45 -19.50
N ALA A 150 4.19 8.39 -20.23
CA ALA A 150 4.10 8.43 -21.69
C ALA A 150 2.77 9.01 -22.19
N PHE A 151 1.74 9.09 -21.34
CA PHE A 151 0.51 9.80 -21.66
C PHE A 151 0.75 11.32 -21.59
N PRO A 152 0.44 12.08 -22.65
CA PRO A 152 0.59 13.53 -22.64
C PRO A 152 -0.19 14.17 -21.48
N ASP A 153 0.47 15.06 -20.76
CA ASP A 153 -0.09 15.84 -19.65
C ASP A 153 -0.73 14.99 -18.52
N ASP A 154 -0.36 13.71 -18.40
CA ASP A 154 -0.84 12.88 -17.30
C ASP A 154 -0.35 13.45 -15.96
N PRO A 155 -1.24 13.77 -15.01
CA PRO A 155 -0.85 14.47 -13.80
C PRO A 155 0.09 13.65 -12.92
N LEU A 156 -0.07 12.33 -12.84
CA LEU A 156 0.87 11.48 -12.11
C LEU A 156 2.17 11.28 -12.89
N GLY A 157 2.09 11.22 -14.23
CA GLY A 157 3.23 11.15 -15.11
C GLY A 157 4.18 12.36 -14.95
N VAL A 158 3.62 13.56 -15.01
CA VAL A 158 4.34 14.83 -14.82
C VAL A 158 5.02 14.90 -13.45
N GLN A 159 4.34 14.44 -12.39
CA GLN A 159 4.91 14.39 -11.05
C GLN A 159 6.00 13.33 -10.90
N PHE A 160 5.85 12.18 -11.57
CA PHE A 160 6.78 11.06 -11.48
C PHE A 160 8.11 11.32 -12.19
N LEU A 161 8.09 11.90 -13.39
CA LEU A 161 9.29 12.11 -14.21
C LEU A 161 10.50 12.71 -13.45
N PRO A 162 10.36 13.85 -12.73
CA PRO A 162 11.48 14.42 -11.98
C PRO A 162 11.95 13.55 -10.79
N ARG A 163 11.10 12.64 -10.31
CA ARG A 163 11.37 11.75 -9.16
C ARG A 163 11.82 10.34 -9.58
N ARG A 164 11.75 10.02 -10.88
CA ARG A 164 12.04 8.70 -11.45
C ARG A 164 13.40 8.15 -11.06
N ALA A 165 14.45 8.96 -11.12
CA ALA A 165 15.81 8.52 -10.79
C ALA A 165 15.94 8.09 -9.32
N LYS A 166 15.32 8.85 -8.41
CA LYS A 166 15.30 8.53 -6.98
C LYS A 166 14.44 7.31 -6.67
N LEU A 167 13.33 7.12 -7.40
CA LEU A 167 12.54 5.90 -7.32
C LEU A 167 13.34 4.68 -7.80
N LEU A 168 14.06 4.80 -8.92
CA LEU A 168 14.92 3.73 -9.42
C LEU A 168 16.01 3.35 -8.41
N GLN A 169 16.58 4.32 -7.68
CA GLN A 169 17.52 4.06 -6.60
C GLN A 169 16.90 3.24 -5.46
N PHE A 170 15.69 3.60 -5.02
CA PHE A 170 14.93 2.82 -4.03
C PHE A 170 14.68 1.38 -4.51
N LEU A 171 14.24 1.20 -5.76
CA LEU A 171 13.99 -0.13 -6.33
C LEU A 171 15.26 -0.98 -6.41
N SER A 172 16.38 -0.35 -6.77
CA SER A 172 17.69 -1.02 -6.78
C SER A 172 18.08 -1.47 -5.37
N HIS A 173 17.90 -0.62 -4.36
CA HIS A 173 18.16 -0.98 -2.97
C HIS A 173 17.30 -2.17 -2.52
N ARG A 174 15.98 -2.11 -2.76
CA ARG A 174 15.05 -3.22 -2.48
C ARG A 174 15.48 -4.50 -3.17
N ASN A 175 15.82 -4.45 -4.46
CA ASN A 175 16.15 -5.66 -5.22
C ASN A 175 17.40 -6.37 -4.69
N ASN A 176 18.33 -5.62 -4.09
CA ASN A 176 19.53 -6.16 -3.45
C ASN A 176 19.29 -6.67 -2.01
N SER A 177 18.06 -6.55 -1.49
CA SER A 177 17.74 -6.96 -0.13
C SER A 177 17.46 -8.46 0.00
N LEU A 178 17.63 -8.99 1.22
CA LEU A 178 17.50 -10.42 1.53
C LEU A 178 16.10 -10.98 1.24
N LEU A 179 15.04 -10.22 1.56
CA LEU A 179 13.65 -10.64 1.28
C LEU A 179 13.20 -10.36 -0.16
N ALA A 180 14.12 -9.95 -1.04
CA ALA A 180 13.87 -9.76 -2.46
C ALA A 180 14.72 -10.74 -3.29
N HIS A 181 15.76 -10.24 -3.97
CA HIS A 181 16.61 -11.03 -4.86
C HIS A 181 18.10 -10.98 -4.49
N GLY A 182 18.45 -10.26 -3.42
CA GLY A 182 19.81 -10.18 -2.92
C GLY A 182 20.03 -11.02 -1.67
N ILE A 183 21.12 -10.70 -0.97
CA ILE A 183 21.59 -11.47 0.20
C ILE A 183 21.85 -10.59 1.42
N ARG A 184 21.64 -9.28 1.32
CA ARG A 184 21.92 -8.32 2.38
C ARG A 184 20.61 -7.85 3.03
N PRO A 185 20.46 -7.93 4.37
CA PRO A 185 19.28 -7.36 5.02
C PRO A 185 19.28 -5.83 4.91
N VAL A 186 18.08 -5.25 4.91
CA VAL A 186 17.89 -3.79 5.01
C VAL A 186 18.19 -3.36 6.45
N SER A 187 19.13 -2.42 6.62
CA SER A 187 19.40 -1.83 7.93
C SER A 187 18.45 -0.67 8.25
N GLU A 188 18.42 -0.23 9.51
CA GLU A 188 17.66 0.96 9.90
C GLU A 188 18.09 2.21 9.12
N SER A 189 19.40 2.41 8.92
CA SER A 189 19.92 3.56 8.17
C SER A 189 19.51 3.50 6.70
N ASP A 190 19.52 2.29 6.12
CA ASP A 190 19.07 2.06 4.76
C ASP A 190 17.60 2.46 4.61
N TYR A 191 16.72 1.97 5.50
CA TYR A 191 15.30 2.34 5.53
C TYR A 191 15.08 3.85 5.72
N ARG A 192 15.71 4.44 6.76
CA ARG A 192 15.56 5.87 7.08
C ARG A 192 16.03 6.79 5.95
N SER A 193 17.03 6.38 5.18
CA SER A 193 17.54 7.17 4.05
C SER A 193 16.55 7.29 2.88
N GLN A 194 15.50 6.44 2.84
CA GLN A 194 14.60 6.31 1.70
C GLN A 194 13.13 6.58 2.04
N VAL A 195 12.70 6.29 3.28
CA VAL A 195 11.29 6.31 3.68
C VAL A 195 10.61 7.65 3.41
N GLU A 196 11.21 8.77 3.81
CA GLU A 196 10.63 10.11 3.63
C GLU A 196 10.34 10.41 2.15
N PHE A 197 11.26 10.01 1.25
CA PHE A 197 11.04 10.19 -0.17
C PHE A 197 9.86 9.36 -0.67
N VAL A 198 9.76 8.09 -0.26
CA VAL A 198 8.72 7.19 -0.74
C VAL A 198 7.35 7.60 -0.20
N GLU A 199 7.26 7.97 1.08
CA GLU A 199 6.04 8.48 1.71
C GLU A 199 5.55 9.75 1.03
N ASN A 200 6.44 10.72 0.79
CA ASN A 200 6.10 11.96 0.08
C ASN A 200 5.69 11.67 -1.38
N PHE A 201 6.40 10.77 -2.07
CA PHE A 201 6.06 10.38 -3.43
C PHE A 201 4.65 9.77 -3.52
N LEU A 202 4.33 8.84 -2.63
CA LEU A 202 3.04 8.17 -2.59
C LEU A 202 1.92 9.10 -2.15
N THR A 203 2.13 9.90 -1.10
CA THR A 203 1.13 10.85 -0.60
C THR A 203 0.77 11.86 -1.68
N ASP A 204 1.76 12.50 -2.30
CA ASP A 204 1.51 13.45 -3.39
C ASP A 204 0.77 12.79 -4.57
N ALA A 205 1.13 11.54 -4.91
CA ALA A 205 0.51 10.82 -6.02
C ALA A 205 -0.94 10.45 -5.71
N ILE A 206 -1.24 10.01 -4.49
CA ILE A 206 -2.60 9.70 -4.04
C ILE A 206 -3.44 10.96 -4.06
N GLU A 207 -3.00 12.05 -3.42
CA GLU A 207 -3.77 13.31 -3.38
C GLU A 207 -4.05 13.84 -4.79
N ARG A 208 -3.04 13.85 -5.67
CA ARG A 208 -3.22 14.26 -7.06
C ARG A 208 -4.18 13.34 -7.82
N ALA A 209 -4.14 12.04 -7.56
CA ALA A 209 -5.05 11.09 -8.18
C ALA A 209 -6.49 11.29 -7.72
N ILE A 210 -6.71 11.48 -6.42
CA ILE A 210 -8.02 11.76 -5.81
C ILE A 210 -8.61 13.03 -6.42
N ASP A 211 -7.84 14.11 -6.46
CA ASP A 211 -8.27 15.38 -7.04
C ASP A 211 -8.62 15.23 -8.52
N THR A 212 -7.77 14.55 -9.30
CA THR A 212 -7.98 14.38 -10.75
C THR A 212 -9.20 13.51 -11.06
N LEU A 213 -9.41 12.44 -10.29
CA LEU A 213 -10.55 11.54 -10.46
C LEU A 213 -11.84 12.10 -9.83
N GLN A 214 -11.75 13.26 -9.14
CA GLN A 214 -12.84 13.82 -8.33
C GLN A 214 -13.39 12.80 -7.33
N ALA A 215 -12.50 11.93 -6.83
CA ALA A 215 -12.86 10.89 -5.90
C ALA A 215 -13.01 11.46 -4.48
N ARG A 216 -13.82 10.80 -3.64
CA ARG A 216 -14.08 11.28 -2.28
C ARG A 216 -13.28 10.49 -1.25
N ARG A 217 -12.48 11.20 -0.46
CA ARG A 217 -11.91 10.68 0.79
C ARG A 217 -12.97 10.66 1.89
N ILE A 218 -13.41 9.46 2.28
CA ILE A 218 -14.45 9.28 3.33
C ILE A 218 -13.84 9.34 4.72
N VAL A 219 -12.67 8.75 4.90
CA VAL A 219 -11.94 8.66 6.17
C VAL A 219 -10.44 8.61 5.88
N THR A 220 -9.64 9.18 6.77
CA THR A 220 -8.19 9.04 6.75
C THR A 220 -7.81 7.95 7.73
N LEU A 221 -6.94 7.01 7.34
CA LEU A 221 -6.41 5.99 8.25
C LEU A 221 -5.31 6.59 9.13
N PRO A 222 -5.54 6.75 10.45
CA PRO A 222 -4.46 7.07 11.35
C PRO A 222 -3.62 5.82 11.64
N GLN A 223 -2.47 6.04 12.27
CA GLN A 223 -1.65 4.94 12.74
C GLN A 223 -2.33 4.25 13.94
N PHE A 224 -2.13 2.94 14.10
CA PHE A 224 -2.76 2.16 15.16
C PHE A 224 -2.49 2.77 16.54
N PRO A 225 -3.48 2.69 17.45
CA PRO A 225 -3.36 3.31 18.77
C PRO A 225 -2.21 2.67 19.56
N THR A 226 -1.45 3.50 20.27
CA THR A 226 -0.35 3.09 21.15
C THR A 226 -0.81 2.80 22.58
N SER A 227 -2.04 3.20 22.93
CA SER A 227 -2.71 2.85 24.19
C SER A 227 -4.19 2.56 23.96
N PHE A 228 -4.79 1.77 24.85
CA PHE A 228 -6.19 1.35 24.78
C PHE A 228 -7.01 1.80 25.99
N ASP A 229 -6.58 2.89 26.64
CA ASP A 229 -7.17 3.39 27.88
C ASP A 229 -8.65 3.80 27.71
#